data_AF-A0A6V0CAR2-F1
#
_entry.id   AF-A0A6V0CAR2-F1
#
_cell.length_a   1.000
_cell.length_b   1.000
_cell.length_c   1.000
_cell.angle_alpha   90.00
_cell.angle_beta   90.00
_cell.angle_gamma   90.00
#
_symmetry.space_group_name_H-M   'P 1'
#
loop_
_entity.id
_entity.type
_entity.pdbx_description
1 polymer ?
#
loop_
_entity_poly.entity_id
_entity_poly.type
_entity_poly.pdbx_seq_one_letter_code
_entity_poly.pdbx_strand_id
1 'polypeptide(L)'
;MLDVGMLVYAGLVVLAVWRKMCSYWFCGLWLSILNYMSLLYALLAGVVVYLLVGFYMAAQDHLDASDIQQAHDVWKVRWLKPFVLISPLAVCATLALNWLLTESHLFEIHKKRAMDKHDRAVQIIALPAVFGAMSLASMLPIFELVTGRINSDMLLSPWYDFKHPLMAHDTGLGPAAGAKSAGAWKEAQELAFWRYETCFYVADLFEAWILYQFGRLVLEQVSESIAGQEGYANLIDGNGGDSEDPPVGSLSKVESDLRDSHRAVAILTWIGTSVFVMLCVAQSACSLWPYIGGKRHAQESIMFHLQIAGFVASCIAIYNLVVVERAFHRHLADVWPMSKFFTVKVLVTLGFIQRSILGALQELDKSLPQLSAKIEALVPFLGDIMRFTDVQTHFFYPALIIFECLLLAIVHLFVWRSDEMWYRAHQDDEHAPLLPKAQEEGKYNDAAARQEAKKEPAAA
;
A
#
# COMPACT_ATOMS: atom_id res chain seq x y z
N MET A 1 -19.07 -11.15 -15.63
CA MET A 1 -17.75 -10.58 -15.26
C MET A 1 -17.42 -10.96 -13.84
N LEU A 2 -16.19 -11.40 -13.56
CA LEU A 2 -15.69 -11.64 -12.21
C LEU A 2 -15.53 -10.30 -11.48
N ASP A 3 -16.01 -10.17 -10.23
CA ASP A 3 -15.74 -8.97 -9.44
C ASP A 3 -14.29 -8.96 -8.97
N VAL A 4 -13.53 -8.03 -9.53
CA VAL A 4 -12.08 -7.93 -9.29
C VAL A 4 -11.78 -7.52 -7.85
N GLY A 5 -12.64 -6.72 -7.22
CA GLY A 5 -12.49 -6.35 -5.81
C GLY A 5 -12.58 -7.56 -4.89
N MET A 6 -13.57 -8.43 -5.12
CA MET A 6 -13.69 -9.70 -4.40
C MET A 6 -12.51 -10.64 -4.66
N LEU A 7 -12.07 -10.78 -5.92
CA LEU A 7 -10.94 -11.64 -6.29
C LEU A 7 -9.65 -11.18 -5.60
N VAL A 8 -9.34 -9.88 -5.67
CA VAL A 8 -8.12 -9.33 -5.05
C VAL A 8 -8.20 -9.43 -3.53
N TYR A 9 -9.36 -9.14 -2.92
CA TYR A 9 -9.54 -9.32 -1.47
C TYR A 9 -9.32 -10.77 -1.04
N ALA A 10 -9.94 -11.74 -1.73
CA ALA A 10 -9.77 -13.15 -1.44
C ALA A 10 -8.30 -13.59 -1.62
N GLY A 11 -7.64 -13.11 -2.69
CA GLY A 11 -6.23 -13.32 -2.94
C GLY A 11 -5.35 -12.78 -1.80
N LEU A 12 -5.60 -11.56 -1.32
CA LEU A 12 -4.89 -10.96 -0.19
C LEU A 12 -5.09 -11.77 1.10
N VAL A 13 -6.30 -12.27 1.37
CA VAL A 13 -6.56 -13.14 2.54
C VAL A 13 -5.78 -14.45 2.42
N VAL A 14 -5.81 -15.11 1.25
CA VAL A 14 -5.05 -16.34 1.01
C VAL A 14 -3.55 -16.10 1.20
N LEU A 15 -3.02 -15.00 0.67
CA LEU A 15 -1.60 -14.63 0.82
C LEU A 15 -1.24 -14.29 2.27
N ALA A 16 -2.13 -13.64 3.01
CA ALA A 16 -1.93 -13.35 4.44
C ALA A 16 -1.90 -14.63 5.28
N VAL A 17 -2.80 -15.57 5.01
CA VAL A 17 -2.82 -16.90 5.64
C VAL A 17 -1.55 -17.67 5.26
N TRP A 18 -1.18 -17.65 3.97
CA TRP A 18 0.02 -18.30 3.46
C TRP A 18 1.27 -17.78 4.15
N ARG A 19 1.43 -16.45 4.27
CA ARG A 19 2.56 -15.83 4.98
C ARG A 19 2.66 -16.29 6.44
N LYS A 20 1.52 -16.54 7.11
CA LYS A 20 1.50 -16.99 8.51
C LYS A 20 1.73 -18.49 8.67
N MET A 21 1.21 -19.31 7.75
CA MET A 21 1.28 -20.78 7.83
C MET A 21 2.58 -21.33 7.24
N CYS A 22 3.07 -20.75 6.14
CA CYS A 22 4.27 -21.18 5.44
C CYS A 22 5.42 -20.24 5.80
N SER A 23 6.00 -20.43 7.00
CA SER A 23 7.31 -19.84 7.29
C SER A 23 8.30 -20.31 6.21
N TYR A 24 9.15 -19.39 5.71
CA TYR A 24 10.07 -19.51 4.57
C TYR A 24 10.90 -20.82 4.46
N TRP A 25 10.86 -21.67 5.49
CA TRP A 25 11.64 -22.88 5.69
C TRP A 25 10.97 -24.19 5.26
N PHE A 26 9.64 -24.26 5.17
CA PHE A 26 8.96 -25.56 5.05
C PHE A 26 8.72 -26.04 3.61
N CYS A 27 9.05 -25.23 2.62
CA CYS A 27 8.74 -25.54 1.22
C CYS A 27 10.01 -25.43 0.37
N GLY A 28 10.34 -26.51 -0.35
CA GLY A 28 11.63 -26.71 -1.05
C GLY A 28 12.04 -25.61 -2.03
N LEU A 29 13.20 -25.79 -2.68
CA LEU A 29 13.86 -24.78 -3.53
C LEU A 29 12.93 -24.03 -4.51
N TRP A 30 11.96 -24.71 -5.12
CA TRP A 30 10.97 -24.12 -6.02
C TRP A 30 9.93 -23.23 -5.33
N LEU A 31 9.52 -23.57 -4.11
CA LEU A 31 8.63 -22.74 -3.29
C LEU A 31 9.37 -21.60 -2.58
N SER A 32 10.69 -21.73 -2.39
CA SER A 32 11.54 -20.60 -1.97
C SER A 32 11.59 -19.48 -3.02
N ILE A 33 11.44 -19.81 -4.31
CA ILE A 33 11.34 -18.85 -5.41
C ILE A 33 9.93 -18.23 -5.50
N LEU A 34 8.89 -19.02 -5.24
CA LEU A 34 7.49 -18.58 -5.15
C LEU A 34 7.19 -17.96 -3.77
N ASN A 35 7.82 -16.83 -3.47
CA ASN A 35 7.46 -16.02 -2.32
C ASN A 35 6.00 -15.50 -2.47
N TYR A 36 5.31 -15.23 -1.36
CA TYR A 36 3.95 -14.66 -1.35
C TYR A 36 3.86 -13.35 -2.14
N MET A 37 4.96 -12.59 -2.23
CA MET A 37 5.04 -11.40 -3.09
C MET A 37 5.07 -11.72 -4.57
N SER A 38 5.83 -12.74 -5.00
CA SER A 38 5.81 -13.19 -6.39
C SER A 38 4.41 -13.69 -6.78
N LEU A 39 3.72 -14.37 -5.85
CA LEU A 39 2.32 -14.77 -6.02
C LEU A 39 1.37 -13.57 -6.10
N LEU A 40 1.56 -12.54 -5.26
CA LEU A 40 0.78 -11.29 -5.33
C LEU A 40 0.93 -10.63 -6.70
N TYR A 41 2.16 -10.48 -7.18
CA TYR A 41 2.39 -9.86 -8.48
C TYR A 41 1.88 -10.72 -9.64
N ALA A 42 1.96 -12.05 -9.56
CA ALA A 42 1.35 -12.95 -10.55
C ALA A 42 -0.18 -12.81 -10.57
N LEU A 43 -0.82 -12.74 -9.39
CA LEU A 43 -2.25 -12.46 -9.27
C LEU A 43 -2.59 -11.10 -9.89
N LEU A 44 -1.85 -10.04 -9.53
CA LEU A 44 -2.06 -8.69 -10.07
C LEU A 44 -1.84 -8.64 -11.59
N ALA A 45 -0.84 -9.34 -12.12
CA ALA A 45 -0.61 -9.41 -13.56
C ALA A 45 -1.79 -10.07 -14.29
N GLY A 46 -2.29 -11.20 -13.77
CA GLY A 46 -3.49 -11.85 -14.31
C GLY A 46 -4.72 -10.95 -14.26
N VAL A 47 -4.93 -10.26 -13.14
CA VAL A 47 -6.01 -9.28 -12.96
C VAL A 47 -5.86 -8.12 -13.93
N VAL A 48 -4.67 -7.52 -14.06
CA VAL A 48 -4.42 -6.38 -14.97
C VAL A 48 -4.63 -6.79 -16.43
N VAL A 49 -4.21 -7.99 -16.84
CA VAL A 49 -4.50 -8.50 -18.19
C VAL A 49 -6.00 -8.62 -18.42
N TYR A 50 -6.73 -9.22 -17.48
CA TYR A 50 -8.20 -9.29 -17.56
C TYR A 50 -8.84 -7.89 -17.62
N LEU A 51 -8.37 -6.95 -16.80
CA LEU A 51 -8.85 -5.57 -16.76
C LEU A 51 -8.54 -4.82 -18.06
N LEU A 52 -7.36 -4.98 -18.65
CA LEU A 52 -6.99 -4.36 -19.92
C LEU A 52 -7.93 -4.78 -21.04
N VAL A 53 -8.18 -6.10 -21.15
CA VAL A 53 -9.08 -6.64 -22.18
C VAL A 53 -10.48 -6.10 -21.96
N GLY A 54 -11.02 -6.20 -20.75
CA GLY A 54 -12.36 -5.68 -20.42
C GLY A 54 -12.50 -4.18 -20.64
N PHE A 55 -11.49 -3.40 -20.23
CA PHE A 55 -11.46 -1.95 -20.38
C PHE A 55 -11.45 -1.53 -21.84
N TYR A 56 -10.56 -2.09 -22.67
CA TYR A 56 -10.47 -1.69 -24.08
C TYR A 56 -11.66 -2.20 -24.90
N MET A 57 -12.22 -3.37 -24.58
CA MET A 57 -13.49 -3.80 -25.17
C MET A 57 -14.60 -2.80 -24.84
N ALA A 58 -14.79 -2.47 -23.56
CA ALA A 58 -15.81 -1.52 -23.14
C ALA A 58 -15.59 -0.09 -23.66
N ALA A 59 -14.34 0.31 -23.91
CA ALA A 59 -14.00 1.61 -24.49
C ALA A 59 -14.16 1.68 -26.01
N GLN A 60 -14.04 0.55 -26.72
CA GLN A 60 -14.22 0.43 -28.17
C GLN A 60 -15.66 0.18 -28.57
N ASP A 61 -16.44 -0.44 -27.69
CA ASP A 61 -17.87 -0.57 -27.86
C ASP A 61 -18.44 0.81 -28.20
N HIS A 62 -19.10 0.88 -29.37
CA HIS A 62 -19.72 2.12 -29.79
C HIS A 62 -20.67 2.52 -28.67
N LEU A 63 -20.63 3.80 -28.30
CA LEU A 63 -21.68 4.42 -27.51
C LEU A 63 -22.94 4.41 -28.39
N ASP A 64 -23.54 3.23 -28.57
CA ASP A 64 -24.86 3.01 -29.19
C ASP A 64 -25.97 3.59 -28.30
N ALA A 65 -25.60 4.39 -27.30
CA ALA A 65 -26.43 5.23 -26.47
C ALA A 65 -26.94 6.46 -27.25
N SER A 66 -27.50 6.28 -28.44
CA SER A 66 -28.37 7.29 -29.05
C SER A 66 -29.57 7.65 -28.15
N ASP A 67 -29.84 6.83 -27.12
CA ASP A 67 -31.03 6.95 -26.27
C ASP A 67 -30.77 7.52 -24.86
N ILE A 68 -29.52 7.73 -24.41
CA ILE A 68 -29.24 8.25 -23.04
C ILE A 68 -28.35 9.50 -23.11
N GLN A 69 -28.98 10.67 -23.07
CA GLN A 69 -28.31 11.98 -23.13
C GLN A 69 -27.20 12.16 -22.08
N GLN A 70 -27.39 11.60 -20.87
CA GLN A 70 -26.40 11.65 -19.78
C GLN A 70 -25.10 10.88 -20.11
N ALA A 71 -25.15 9.84 -20.95
CA ALA A 71 -23.96 9.09 -21.38
C ALA A 71 -23.12 9.90 -22.39
N HIS A 72 -23.77 10.67 -23.27
CA HIS A 72 -23.08 11.54 -24.23
C HIS A 72 -22.40 12.74 -23.54
N ASP A 73 -23.00 13.25 -22.47
CA ASP A 73 -22.46 14.40 -21.72
C ASP A 73 -21.15 14.07 -20.98
N VAL A 74 -20.86 12.79 -20.69
CA VAL A 74 -19.63 12.36 -20.02
C VAL A 74 -18.39 12.86 -20.77
N TRP A 75 -18.36 12.71 -22.09
CA TRP A 75 -17.20 13.05 -22.93
C TRP A 75 -17.20 14.49 -23.44
N LYS A 76 -18.09 15.35 -22.94
CA LYS A 76 -18.11 16.78 -23.26
C LYS A 76 -16.78 17.46 -22.90
N VAL A 77 -16.13 16.98 -21.84
CA VAL A 77 -14.80 17.41 -21.42
C VAL A 77 -13.74 16.70 -22.28
N ARG A 78 -13.20 17.42 -23.26
CA ARG A 78 -12.37 16.85 -24.33
C ARG A 78 -11.10 16.15 -23.85
N TRP A 79 -10.50 16.62 -22.74
CA TRP A 79 -9.26 16.08 -22.21
C TRP A 79 -9.47 14.84 -21.32
N LEU A 80 -10.69 14.63 -20.79
CA LEU A 80 -10.98 13.51 -19.89
C LEU A 80 -10.86 12.17 -20.63
N LYS A 81 -11.36 12.09 -21.86
CA LYS A 81 -11.30 10.87 -22.67
C LYS A 81 -9.88 10.35 -22.90
N PRO A 82 -8.94 11.12 -23.49
CA PRO A 82 -7.57 10.64 -23.67
C PRO A 82 -6.85 10.37 -22.35
N PHE A 83 -7.15 11.14 -21.29
CA PHE A 83 -6.60 10.92 -19.95
C PHE A 83 -6.98 9.54 -19.41
N VAL A 84 -8.26 9.18 -19.49
CA VAL A 84 -8.79 7.87 -19.05
C VAL A 84 -8.26 6.73 -19.93
N LEU A 85 -8.19 6.91 -21.26
CA LEU A 85 -7.76 5.86 -22.19
C LEU A 85 -6.27 5.47 -22.06
N ILE A 86 -5.43 6.38 -21.55
CA ILE A 86 -4.01 6.13 -21.31
C ILE A 86 -3.77 5.44 -19.95
N SER A 87 -4.68 5.60 -18.97
CA SER A 87 -4.55 5.04 -17.62
C SER A 87 -4.14 3.56 -17.58
N PRO A 88 -4.67 2.63 -18.41
CA PRO A 88 -4.26 1.24 -18.34
C PRO A 88 -2.77 1.02 -18.65
N LEU A 89 -2.17 1.84 -19.52
CA LEU A 89 -0.73 1.78 -19.81
C LEU A 89 0.10 2.21 -18.59
N ALA A 90 -0.37 3.22 -17.86
CA ALA A 90 0.27 3.67 -16.62
C ALA A 90 0.20 2.56 -15.55
N VAL A 91 -0.91 1.82 -15.42
CA VAL A 91 -1.00 0.66 -14.51
C VAL A 91 0.01 -0.43 -14.87
N CYS A 92 0.17 -0.73 -16.17
CA CYS A 92 1.15 -1.71 -16.63
C CYS A 92 2.58 -1.30 -16.26
N ALA A 93 2.92 -0.02 -16.48
CA ALA A 93 4.22 0.53 -16.13
C ALA A 93 4.45 0.47 -14.60
N THR A 94 3.48 0.89 -13.80
CA THR A 94 3.52 0.80 -12.33
C THR A 94 3.76 -0.63 -11.85
N LEU A 95 3.02 -1.59 -12.41
CA LEU A 95 3.15 -3.00 -12.06
C LEU A 95 4.57 -3.53 -12.39
N ALA A 96 5.08 -3.22 -13.58
CA ALA A 96 6.41 -3.65 -14.01
C ALA A 96 7.52 -3.05 -13.14
N LEU A 97 7.46 -1.74 -12.86
CA LEU A 97 8.46 -1.07 -12.02
C LEU A 97 8.49 -1.64 -10.60
N ASN A 98 7.32 -1.82 -9.97
CA ASN A 98 7.22 -2.35 -8.62
C ASN A 98 7.61 -3.83 -8.55
N TRP A 99 7.28 -4.62 -9.57
CA TRP A 99 7.73 -6.01 -9.70
C TRP A 99 9.26 -6.07 -9.70
N LEU A 100 9.92 -5.36 -10.63
CA LEU A 100 11.37 -5.38 -10.77
C LEU A 100 12.07 -4.90 -9.49
N LEU A 101 11.55 -3.86 -8.86
CA LEU A 101 12.07 -3.38 -7.58
C LEU A 101 11.92 -4.45 -6.50
N THR A 102 10.76 -5.11 -6.42
CA THR A 102 10.52 -6.18 -5.45
C THR A 102 11.48 -7.36 -5.65
N GLU A 103 11.74 -7.78 -6.89
CA GLU A 103 12.72 -8.84 -7.18
C GLU A 103 14.11 -8.52 -6.63
N SER A 104 14.55 -7.25 -6.72
CA SER A 104 15.84 -6.83 -6.17
C SER A 104 15.93 -7.00 -4.65
N HIS A 105 14.82 -6.80 -3.92
CA HIS A 105 14.76 -7.06 -2.48
C HIS A 105 14.63 -8.55 -2.17
N LEU A 106 13.85 -9.29 -2.96
CA LEU A 106 13.73 -10.75 -2.81
C LEU A 106 15.10 -11.41 -2.91
N PHE A 107 15.93 -10.98 -3.87
CA PHE A 107 17.29 -11.49 -4.01
C PHE A 107 18.16 -11.30 -2.76
N GLU A 108 18.04 -10.16 -2.06
CA GLU A 108 18.74 -9.95 -0.79
C GLU A 108 18.15 -10.79 0.35
N ILE A 109 16.82 -11.03 0.36
CA ILE A 109 16.18 -11.98 1.29
C ILE A 109 16.71 -13.40 1.06
N HIS A 110 16.90 -13.83 -0.18
CA HIS A 110 17.48 -15.14 -0.50
C HIS A 110 18.93 -15.27 -0.02
N LYS A 111 19.68 -14.17 0.02
CA LYS A 111 21.01 -14.11 0.64
C LYS A 111 20.97 -14.08 2.18
N LYS A 112 19.78 -14.16 2.79
CA LYS A 112 19.53 -14.11 4.24
C LYS A 112 19.97 -12.79 4.90
N ARG A 113 19.97 -11.70 4.12
CA ARG A 113 20.32 -10.36 4.62
C ARG A 113 19.08 -9.62 5.06
N ALA A 114 19.07 -9.15 6.31
CA ALA A 114 18.02 -8.38 6.96
C ALA A 114 16.59 -8.73 6.49
N MET A 115 16.25 -10.03 6.57
CA MET A 115 15.09 -10.60 5.91
C MET A 115 13.79 -9.85 6.27
N ASP A 116 13.58 -9.52 7.55
CA ASP A 116 12.38 -8.84 8.02
C ASP A 116 12.26 -7.40 7.50
N LYS A 117 13.38 -6.68 7.39
CA LYS A 117 13.39 -5.30 6.86
C LYS A 117 13.10 -5.28 5.37
N HIS A 118 13.69 -6.21 4.60
CA HIS A 118 13.38 -6.36 3.19
C HIS A 118 11.93 -6.82 2.98
N ASP A 119 11.43 -7.76 3.80
CA ASP A 119 10.03 -8.25 3.74
C ASP A 119 9.01 -7.12 3.97
N ARG A 120 9.26 -6.21 4.91
CA ARG A 120 8.41 -5.03 5.13
C ARG A 120 8.52 -4.02 3.98
N ALA A 121 9.73 -3.80 3.45
CA ALA A 121 9.94 -2.88 2.34
C ALA A 121 9.19 -3.30 1.07
N VAL A 122 9.23 -4.60 0.72
CA VAL A 122 8.51 -5.11 -0.47
C VAL A 122 6.99 -4.96 -0.36
N GLN A 123 6.44 -4.99 0.86
CA GLN A 123 5.03 -4.70 1.10
C GLN A 123 4.70 -3.24 0.74
N ILE A 124 5.53 -2.30 1.19
CA ILE A 124 5.36 -0.87 0.89
C ILE A 124 5.50 -0.60 -0.61
N ILE A 125 6.47 -1.24 -1.26
CA ILE A 125 6.72 -1.14 -2.70
C ILE A 125 5.54 -1.66 -3.52
N ALA A 126 4.82 -2.69 -3.05
CA ALA A 126 3.70 -3.29 -3.79
C ALA A 126 2.45 -2.40 -3.84
N LEU A 127 2.33 -1.41 -2.94
CA LEU A 127 1.11 -0.60 -2.78
C LEU A 127 0.66 0.12 -4.06
N PRO A 128 1.51 0.84 -4.81
CA PRO A 128 1.05 1.51 -6.03
C PRO A 128 0.55 0.53 -7.10
N ALA A 129 1.06 -0.70 -7.13
CA ALA A 129 0.59 -1.71 -8.08
C ALA A 129 -0.80 -2.24 -7.70
N VAL A 130 -1.02 -2.54 -6.42
CA VAL A 130 -2.36 -2.94 -5.92
C VAL A 130 -3.36 -1.81 -6.14
N PHE A 131 -3.03 -0.60 -5.70
CA PHE A 131 -3.92 0.56 -5.78
C PHE A 131 -4.23 0.94 -7.24
N GLY A 132 -3.23 0.88 -8.12
CA GLY A 132 -3.41 1.11 -9.56
C GLY A 132 -4.30 0.06 -10.23
N ALA A 133 -4.14 -1.23 -9.90
CA ALA A 133 -5.01 -2.29 -10.41
C ALA A 133 -6.45 -2.13 -9.92
N MET A 134 -6.66 -1.80 -8.64
CA MET A 134 -7.98 -1.55 -8.06
C MET A 134 -8.64 -0.29 -8.65
N SER A 135 -7.86 0.75 -8.93
CA SER A 135 -8.35 1.98 -9.58
C SER A 135 -8.74 1.74 -11.03
N LEU A 136 -8.05 0.85 -11.75
CA LEU A 136 -8.48 0.45 -13.09
C LEU A 136 -9.75 -0.42 -13.02
N ALA A 137 -9.81 -1.33 -12.06
CA ALA A 137 -10.97 -2.19 -11.82
C ALA A 137 -12.25 -1.39 -11.53
N SER A 138 -12.12 -0.30 -10.77
CA SER A 138 -13.27 0.56 -10.43
C SER A 138 -13.84 1.30 -11.65
N MET A 139 -13.06 1.54 -12.70
CA MET A 139 -13.56 2.18 -13.93
C MET A 139 -14.46 1.28 -14.78
N LEU A 140 -14.26 -0.04 -14.76
CA LEU A 140 -15.06 -0.98 -15.58
C LEU A 140 -16.58 -0.86 -15.33
N PRO A 141 -17.10 -0.90 -14.09
CA PRO A 141 -18.54 -0.75 -13.86
C PRO A 141 -19.07 0.62 -14.33
N ILE A 142 -18.24 1.66 -14.37
CA ILE A 142 -18.63 2.97 -14.90
C ILE A 142 -18.71 2.94 -16.43
N PHE A 143 -17.78 2.26 -17.10
CA PHE A 143 -17.90 1.99 -18.54
C PHE A 143 -19.13 1.13 -18.86
N GLU A 144 -19.39 0.08 -18.10
CA GLU A 144 -20.60 -0.75 -18.24
C GLU A 144 -21.88 0.07 -18.07
N LEU A 145 -21.90 1.01 -17.11
CA LEU A 145 -23.03 1.93 -16.91
C LEU A 145 -23.24 2.84 -18.14
N VAL A 146 -22.18 3.48 -18.64
CA VAL A 146 -22.26 4.42 -19.77
C VAL A 146 -22.56 3.72 -21.09
N THR A 147 -22.17 2.45 -21.25
CA THR A 147 -22.49 1.61 -22.41
C THR A 147 -23.84 0.89 -22.29
N GLY A 148 -24.52 0.99 -21.14
CA GLY A 148 -25.83 0.34 -20.90
C GLY A 148 -25.77 -1.17 -20.71
N ARG A 149 -24.60 -1.72 -20.36
CA ARG A 149 -24.34 -3.17 -20.24
C ARG A 149 -24.19 -3.66 -18.79
N ILE A 150 -24.67 -2.90 -17.81
CA ILE A 150 -24.53 -3.32 -16.42
C ILE A 150 -25.33 -4.60 -16.14
N ASN A 151 -24.65 -5.61 -15.61
CA ASN A 151 -25.26 -6.90 -15.32
C ASN A 151 -25.64 -6.99 -13.83
N SER A 152 -26.93 -6.91 -13.52
CA SER A 152 -27.47 -7.07 -12.16
C SER A 152 -27.34 -8.49 -11.61
N ASP A 153 -27.28 -9.49 -12.47
CA ASP A 153 -27.29 -10.92 -12.09
C ASP A 153 -25.95 -11.37 -11.48
N MET A 154 -24.92 -10.52 -11.56
CA MET A 154 -23.60 -10.75 -10.96
C MET A 154 -23.67 -10.88 -9.43
N LEU A 155 -24.61 -10.20 -8.76
CA LEU A 155 -24.79 -10.27 -7.31
C LEU A 155 -25.26 -11.66 -6.85
N LEU A 156 -26.02 -12.37 -7.68
CA LEU A 156 -26.54 -13.70 -7.36
C LEU A 156 -25.51 -14.81 -7.64
N SER A 157 -24.49 -14.50 -8.45
CA SER A 157 -23.52 -15.50 -8.89
C SER A 157 -22.12 -14.90 -9.18
N PRO A 158 -21.41 -14.40 -8.15
CA PRO A 158 -20.12 -13.72 -8.31
C PRO A 158 -19.02 -14.56 -9.00
N TRP A 159 -19.20 -15.89 -9.07
CA TRP A 159 -18.27 -16.85 -9.65
C TRP A 159 -18.73 -17.49 -10.97
N TYR A 160 -19.92 -17.14 -11.49
CA TYR A 160 -20.55 -17.84 -12.61
C TYR A 160 -19.71 -17.85 -13.89
N ASP A 161 -18.89 -16.83 -14.07
CA ASP A 161 -18.15 -16.56 -15.31
C ASP A 161 -16.89 -17.44 -15.51
N PHE A 162 -16.49 -18.24 -14.50
CA PHE A 162 -15.31 -19.11 -14.63
C PHE A 162 -15.48 -20.20 -15.71
N LYS A 163 -16.72 -20.46 -16.16
CA LYS A 163 -17.02 -21.49 -17.16
C LYS A 163 -16.99 -20.99 -18.62
N HIS A 164 -17.05 -19.67 -18.87
CA HIS A 164 -17.06 -19.12 -20.23
C HIS A 164 -16.14 -17.89 -20.34
N PRO A 165 -14.80 -18.07 -20.37
CA PRO A 165 -13.86 -16.98 -20.13
C PRO A 165 -13.73 -15.95 -21.26
N LEU A 166 -14.27 -16.21 -22.46
CA LEU A 166 -13.88 -15.44 -23.67
C LEU A 166 -14.86 -15.50 -24.85
N MET A 167 -16.03 -16.13 -24.72
CA MET A 167 -16.96 -16.32 -25.84
C MET A 167 -18.40 -16.09 -25.40
N ALA A 168 -19.02 -15.09 -26.03
CA ALA A 168 -20.46 -14.78 -26.05
C ALA A 168 -21.08 -14.29 -24.73
N HIS A 169 -20.94 -13.00 -24.45
CA HIS A 169 -22.01 -12.25 -23.76
C HIS A 169 -23.09 -11.88 -24.79
N ASP A 170 -23.76 -12.92 -25.31
CA ASP A 170 -25.05 -12.82 -25.99
C ASP A 170 -26.15 -13.45 -25.09
N THR A 171 -25.90 -13.47 -23.78
CA THR A 171 -26.86 -13.91 -22.78
C THR A 171 -27.81 -12.76 -22.43
N GLY A 172 -28.81 -12.58 -23.27
CA GLY A 172 -30.20 -12.63 -22.81
C GLY A 172 -30.76 -11.50 -21.95
N LEU A 173 -30.09 -10.36 -21.81
CA LEU A 173 -30.75 -9.07 -21.57
C LEU A 173 -30.20 -8.11 -22.63
N GLY A 174 -31.09 -7.62 -23.50
CA GLY A 174 -30.75 -6.68 -24.57
C GLY A 174 -30.11 -5.37 -24.07
N PRO A 175 -29.83 -4.41 -24.97
CA PRO A 175 -29.15 -3.14 -24.67
C PRO A 175 -29.89 -2.35 -23.59
N ALA A 176 -29.61 -2.64 -22.31
CA ALA A 176 -30.63 -2.61 -21.27
C ALA A 176 -31.95 -3.30 -21.71
N ALA A 177 -32.60 -4.01 -20.80
CA ALA A 177 -34.04 -3.86 -20.75
C ALA A 177 -34.29 -2.38 -20.42
N GLY A 178 -34.41 -1.56 -21.47
CA GLY A 178 -34.62 -0.11 -21.47
C GLY A 178 -34.36 0.65 -20.18
N ALA A 179 -33.37 1.53 -20.20
CA ALA A 179 -33.52 2.84 -19.55
C ALA A 179 -34.64 3.65 -20.26
N LYS A 180 -35.83 3.07 -20.45
CA LYS A 180 -37.05 3.77 -20.84
C LYS A 180 -37.68 4.48 -19.62
N SER A 181 -37.18 4.22 -18.41
CA SER A 181 -37.59 4.90 -17.18
C SER A 181 -36.38 5.35 -16.36
N ALA A 182 -36.50 6.52 -15.73
CA ALA A 182 -35.46 7.08 -14.84
C ALA A 182 -35.12 6.17 -13.65
N GLY A 183 -36.04 5.30 -13.23
CA GLY A 183 -35.84 4.38 -12.10
C GLY A 183 -34.81 3.29 -12.40
N ALA A 184 -34.86 2.68 -13.59
CA ALA A 184 -33.92 1.63 -13.99
C ALA A 184 -32.49 2.15 -14.12
N TRP A 185 -32.31 3.37 -14.63
CA TRP A 185 -31.01 4.03 -14.69
C TRP A 185 -30.43 4.29 -13.30
N LYS A 186 -31.27 4.76 -12.37
CA LYS A 186 -30.84 5.04 -11.00
C LYS A 186 -30.33 3.77 -10.29
N GLU A 187 -31.05 2.65 -10.43
CA GLU A 187 -30.64 1.38 -9.85
C GLU A 187 -29.32 0.85 -10.46
N ALA A 188 -29.17 0.97 -11.78
CA ALA A 188 -27.93 0.68 -12.49
C ALA A 188 -26.76 1.55 -11.99
N GLN A 189 -26.99 2.85 -11.85
CA GLN A 189 -25.99 3.78 -11.35
C GLN A 189 -25.56 3.45 -9.91
N GLU A 190 -26.52 3.18 -9.03
CA GLU A 190 -26.24 2.78 -7.64
C GLU A 190 -25.41 1.48 -7.57
N LEU A 191 -25.71 0.50 -8.44
CA LEU A 191 -24.93 -0.74 -8.53
C LEU A 191 -23.49 -0.49 -9.04
N ALA A 192 -23.33 0.34 -10.08
CA ALA A 192 -22.02 0.67 -10.62
C ALA A 192 -21.16 1.39 -9.59
N PHE A 193 -21.73 2.38 -8.90
CA PHE A 193 -21.06 3.15 -7.87
C PHE A 193 -20.67 2.26 -6.69
N TRP A 194 -21.55 1.35 -6.25
CA TRP A 194 -21.18 0.42 -5.18
C TRP A 194 -20.00 -0.50 -5.56
N ARG A 195 -19.95 -1.02 -6.80
CA ARG A 195 -18.80 -1.82 -7.28
C ARG A 195 -17.51 -1.01 -7.34
N TYR A 196 -17.62 0.23 -7.82
CA TYR A 196 -16.54 1.20 -7.84
C TYR A 196 -15.97 1.43 -6.44
N GLU A 197 -16.85 1.70 -5.46
CA GLU A 197 -16.48 1.98 -4.07
C GLU A 197 -15.83 0.77 -3.40
N THR A 198 -16.35 -0.42 -3.65
CA THR A 198 -15.80 -1.68 -3.12
C THR A 198 -14.34 -1.86 -3.52
N CYS A 199 -13.97 -1.47 -4.74
CA CYS A 199 -12.57 -1.53 -5.17
C CYS A 199 -11.67 -0.61 -4.34
N PHE A 200 -12.11 0.61 -4.04
CA PHE A 200 -11.36 1.54 -3.18
C PHE A 200 -11.27 1.04 -1.75
N TYR A 201 -12.34 0.52 -1.14
CA TYR A 201 -12.27 0.00 0.22
C TYR A 201 -11.29 -1.18 0.38
N VAL A 202 -11.16 -2.02 -0.64
CA VAL A 202 -10.15 -3.10 -0.66
C VAL A 202 -8.74 -2.52 -0.81
N ALA A 203 -8.56 -1.49 -1.63
CA ALA A 203 -7.29 -0.80 -1.79
C ALA A 203 -6.87 -0.08 -0.49
N ASP A 204 -7.80 0.61 0.18
CA ASP A 204 -7.61 1.31 1.45
C ASP A 204 -7.20 0.34 2.58
N LEU A 205 -7.77 -0.88 2.59
CA LEU A 205 -7.33 -1.92 3.52
C LEU A 205 -5.86 -2.28 3.31
N PHE A 206 -5.44 -2.45 2.06
CA PHE A 206 -4.04 -2.73 1.75
C PHE A 206 -3.15 -1.55 2.16
N GLU A 207 -3.55 -0.32 1.86
CA GLU A 207 -2.86 0.90 2.29
C GLU A 207 -2.68 0.99 3.81
N ALA A 208 -3.75 0.74 4.58
CA ALA A 208 -3.71 0.75 6.04
C ALA A 208 -2.75 -0.31 6.58
N TRP A 209 -2.76 -1.51 5.99
CA TRP A 209 -1.80 -2.57 6.32
C TRP A 209 -0.35 -2.13 6.06
N ILE A 210 -0.10 -1.48 4.93
CA ILE A 210 1.22 -0.96 4.60
C ILE A 210 1.68 0.11 5.59
N LEU A 211 0.79 1.02 5.99
CA LEU A 211 1.10 2.03 6.99
C LEU A 211 1.48 1.41 8.34
N TYR A 212 0.80 0.34 8.74
CA TYR A 212 1.15 -0.43 9.92
C TYR A 212 2.54 -1.10 9.80
N GLN A 213 2.85 -1.71 8.65
CA GLN A 213 4.16 -2.31 8.42
C GLN A 213 5.29 -1.27 8.41
N PHE A 214 5.04 -0.11 7.82
CA PHE A 214 5.94 1.02 7.85
C PHE A 214 6.18 1.49 9.29
N GLY A 215 5.13 1.62 10.10
CA GLY A 215 5.28 2.03 11.49
C GLY A 215 6.12 1.06 12.31
N ARG A 216 5.93 -0.25 12.12
CA ARG A 216 6.79 -1.25 12.74
C ARG A 216 8.25 -1.16 12.27
N LEU A 217 8.48 -0.92 10.98
CA LEU A 217 9.83 -0.75 10.43
C LEU A 217 10.54 0.46 11.06
N VAL A 218 9.82 1.57 11.25
CA VAL A 218 10.33 2.76 11.93
C VAL A 218 10.64 2.48 13.40
N LEU A 219 9.75 1.80 14.13
CA LEU A 219 9.99 1.42 15.53
C LEU A 219 11.22 0.53 15.69
N GLU A 220 11.38 -0.44 14.79
CA GLU A 220 12.52 -1.35 14.76
C GLU A 220 13.82 -0.56 14.55
N GLN A 221 13.83 0.35 13.57
CA GLN A 221 14.99 1.21 13.29
C GLN A 221 15.34 2.16 14.44
N VAL A 222 14.34 2.76 15.08
CA VAL A 222 14.54 3.61 16.26
C VAL A 222 15.12 2.78 17.41
N SER A 223 14.60 1.57 17.64
CA SER A 223 15.10 0.69 18.71
C SER A 223 16.55 0.29 18.47
N GLU A 224 16.91 -0.05 17.23
CA GLU A 224 18.29 -0.37 16.86
C GLU A 224 19.23 0.83 16.98
N SER A 225 18.81 2.02 16.54
CA SER A 225 19.61 3.25 16.65
C SER A 225 19.94 3.57 18.12
N ILE A 226 18.96 3.38 19.01
CA ILE A 226 19.15 3.57 20.46
C ILE A 226 20.11 2.53 21.03
N ALA A 227 19.94 1.25 20.68
CA ALA A 227 20.81 0.16 21.14
C ALA A 227 22.27 0.33 20.66
N GLY A 228 22.47 0.79 19.42
CA GLY A 228 23.80 1.09 18.88
C GLY A 228 24.53 2.19 19.67
N GLN A 229 23.81 3.20 20.15
CA GLN A 229 24.38 4.23 21.01
C GLN A 229 24.80 3.70 22.39
N GLU A 230 24.08 2.71 22.95
CA GLU A 230 24.44 2.08 24.24
C GLU A 230 25.73 1.28 24.13
N GLY A 231 25.88 0.50 23.05
CA GLY A 231 27.10 -0.26 22.79
C GLY A 231 28.35 0.62 22.71
N TYR A 232 28.24 1.77 22.03
CA TYR A 232 29.35 2.72 21.93
C TYR A 232 29.66 3.43 23.25
N ALA A 233 28.64 3.83 24.01
CA ALA A 233 28.83 4.45 25.33
C ALA A 233 29.51 3.49 26.32
N ASN A 234 29.08 2.22 26.36
CA ASN A 234 29.66 1.20 27.22
C ASN A 234 31.12 0.86 26.86
N LEU A 235 31.48 0.91 25.57
CA LEU A 235 32.87 0.71 25.12
C LEU A 235 33.81 1.86 25.52
N ILE A 236 33.29 3.10 25.58
CA ILE A 236 34.06 4.25 26.05
C ILE A 236 34.26 4.17 27.57
N ASP A 237 33.22 3.81 28.31
CA ASP A 237 33.26 3.75 29.77
C ASP A 237 34.11 2.57 30.29
N GLY A 238 34.11 1.44 29.58
CA GLY A 238 34.91 0.26 29.93
C GLY A 238 36.43 0.39 29.73
N ASN A 239 36.90 1.47 29.09
CA ASN A 239 38.32 1.71 28.82
C ASN A 239 38.89 2.89 29.66
N GLY A 240 38.07 3.51 30.51
CA GLY A 240 38.48 4.56 31.45
C GLY A 240 38.88 3.98 32.80
N GLY A 241 40.18 3.81 33.03
CA GLY A 241 40.70 3.39 34.33
C GLY A 241 40.44 4.42 35.44
N ASP A 242 40.12 3.88 36.63
CA ASP A 242 40.36 4.42 37.98
C ASP A 242 40.35 5.95 38.16
N SER A 243 39.27 6.62 37.78
CA SER A 243 39.09 8.05 38.08
C SER A 243 37.93 8.24 39.08
N GLU A 244 38.26 8.74 40.27
CA GLU A 244 37.35 9.01 41.42
C GLU A 244 36.41 10.21 41.18
N ASP A 245 35.61 10.16 40.12
CA ASP A 245 34.61 11.19 39.81
C ASP A 245 33.18 10.72 40.15
N PRO A 246 32.22 11.65 40.39
CA PRO A 246 30.93 11.40 41.06
C PRO A 246 30.03 10.37 40.32
N PRO A 247 28.97 9.81 40.97
CA PRO A 247 28.36 8.56 40.54
C PRO A 247 27.70 8.67 39.15
N VAL A 248 28.45 8.22 38.14
CA VAL A 248 28.05 8.06 36.73
C VAL A 248 26.76 7.25 36.57
N GLY A 249 26.45 6.38 37.55
CA GLY A 249 25.21 5.59 37.60
C GLY A 249 23.90 6.39 37.69
N SER A 250 23.94 7.67 38.07
CA SER A 250 22.73 8.51 38.10
C SER A 250 22.39 9.12 36.74
N LEU A 251 23.40 9.49 35.95
CA LEU A 251 23.23 10.06 34.61
C LEU A 251 22.82 8.98 33.60
N SER A 252 23.44 7.79 33.68
CA SER A 252 23.07 6.64 32.84
C SER A 252 21.63 6.17 33.10
N LYS A 253 21.16 6.25 34.35
CA LYS A 253 19.77 5.93 34.71
C LYS A 253 18.76 6.95 34.20
N VAL A 254 19.10 8.25 34.24
CA VAL A 254 18.24 9.30 33.66
C VAL A 254 18.17 9.16 32.14
N GLU A 255 19.28 8.79 31.51
CA GLU A 255 19.33 8.54 30.07
C GLU A 255 18.51 7.30 29.67
N SER A 256 18.58 6.20 30.44
CA SER A 256 17.75 5.02 30.21
C SER A 256 16.26 5.32 30.40
N ASP A 257 15.88 6.06 31.46
CA ASP A 257 14.48 6.39 31.74
C ASP A 257 13.89 7.32 30.66
N LEU A 258 14.70 8.26 30.13
CA LEU A 258 14.31 9.13 29.03
C LEU A 258 14.11 8.32 27.74
N ARG A 259 14.98 7.35 27.46
CA ARG A 259 14.89 6.46 26.29
C ARG A 259 13.66 5.54 26.35
N ASP A 260 13.40 4.93 27.49
CA ASP A 260 12.21 4.09 27.70
C ASP A 260 10.92 4.92 27.53
N SER A 261 10.94 6.16 28.00
CA SER A 261 9.84 7.11 27.76
C SER A 261 9.67 7.41 26.27
N HIS A 262 10.76 7.64 25.52
CA HIS A 262 10.70 7.85 24.07
C HIS A 262 10.17 6.62 23.31
N ARG A 263 10.59 5.41 23.71
CA ARG A 263 10.09 4.17 23.12
C ARG A 263 8.60 3.96 23.40
N ALA A 264 8.16 4.22 24.62
CA ALA A 264 6.75 4.15 25.00
C ALA A 264 5.91 5.16 24.19
N VAL A 265 6.39 6.39 24.02
CA VAL A 265 5.74 7.42 23.19
C VAL A 265 5.65 6.96 21.74
N ALA A 266 6.71 6.36 21.19
CA ALA A 266 6.69 5.84 19.83
C ALA A 266 5.63 4.74 19.65
N ILE A 267 5.57 3.77 20.58
CA ILE A 267 4.57 2.69 20.56
C ILE A 267 3.14 3.25 20.66
N LEU A 268 2.91 4.20 21.58
CA LEU A 268 1.60 4.84 21.77
C LEU A 268 1.15 5.58 20.51
N THR A 269 2.10 6.16 19.77
CA THR A 269 1.83 6.89 18.52
C THR A 269 1.31 5.97 17.41
N TRP A 270 1.52 4.65 17.47
CA TRP A 270 0.98 3.71 16.48
C TRP A 270 -0.42 3.18 16.81
N ILE A 271 -1.03 3.60 17.93
CA ILE A 271 -2.43 3.27 18.24
C ILE A 271 -3.37 3.83 17.19
N GLY A 272 -3.17 5.08 16.74
CA GLY A 272 -3.99 5.69 15.69
C GLY A 272 -3.96 4.90 14.38
N THR A 273 -2.78 4.44 13.97
CA THR A 273 -2.63 3.55 12.81
C THR A 273 -3.31 2.21 13.00
N SER A 274 -3.29 1.66 14.22
CA SER A 274 -3.99 0.41 14.53
C SER A 274 -5.51 0.56 14.44
N VAL A 275 -6.06 1.66 14.95
CA VAL A 275 -7.49 2.00 14.80
C VAL A 275 -7.86 2.19 13.33
N PHE A 276 -7.01 2.85 12.56
CA PHE A 276 -7.21 3.03 11.11
C PHE A 276 -7.29 1.68 10.39
N VAL A 277 -6.36 0.76 10.64
CA VAL A 277 -6.40 -0.60 10.08
C VAL A 277 -7.70 -1.32 10.43
N MET A 278 -8.14 -1.26 11.69
CA MET A 278 -9.38 -1.91 12.12
C MET A 278 -10.61 -1.33 11.40
N LEU A 279 -10.64 -0.03 11.17
CA LEU A 279 -11.71 0.62 10.41
C LEU A 279 -11.70 0.21 8.95
N CYS A 280 -10.53 0.14 8.30
CA CYS A 280 -10.45 -0.33 6.91
C CYS A 280 -10.84 -1.80 6.75
N VAL A 281 -10.51 -2.66 7.72
CA VAL A 281 -10.99 -4.06 7.76
C VAL A 281 -12.52 -4.10 7.86
N ALA A 282 -13.10 -3.29 8.75
CA ALA A 282 -14.56 -3.21 8.89
C ALA A 282 -15.21 -2.68 7.61
N GLN A 283 -14.64 -1.64 6.99
CA GLN A 283 -15.09 -1.06 5.73
C GLN A 283 -15.09 -2.09 4.61
N SER A 284 -13.96 -2.77 4.37
CA SER A 284 -13.85 -3.78 3.32
C SER A 284 -14.80 -4.95 3.57
N ALA A 285 -14.92 -5.44 4.81
CA ALA A 285 -15.80 -6.55 5.15
C ALA A 285 -17.28 -6.19 4.94
N CYS A 286 -17.71 -5.01 5.38
CA CYS A 286 -19.05 -4.52 5.13
C CYS A 286 -19.30 -4.27 3.63
N SER A 287 -18.31 -3.77 2.88
CA SER A 287 -18.43 -3.56 1.44
C SER A 287 -18.74 -4.85 0.69
N LEU A 288 -18.14 -5.97 1.12
CA LEU A 288 -18.31 -7.29 0.50
C LEU A 288 -19.55 -8.06 0.98
N TRP A 289 -20.24 -7.58 2.00
CA TRP A 289 -21.41 -8.24 2.60
C TRP A 289 -22.52 -8.63 1.59
N PRO A 290 -22.85 -7.82 0.56
CA PRO A 290 -23.84 -8.19 -0.45
C PRO A 290 -23.47 -9.45 -1.25
N TYR A 291 -22.18 -9.74 -1.43
CA TYR A 291 -21.74 -10.95 -2.15
C TYR A 291 -22.04 -12.25 -1.38
N ILE A 292 -22.31 -12.16 -0.08
CA ILE A 292 -22.58 -13.31 0.80
C ILE A 292 -24.09 -13.40 1.13
N GLY A 293 -24.94 -12.67 0.40
CA GLY A 293 -26.39 -12.66 0.59
C GLY A 293 -26.92 -11.54 1.49
N GLY A 294 -26.09 -10.53 1.77
CA GLY A 294 -26.49 -9.32 2.50
C GLY A 294 -27.42 -8.38 1.70
N LYS A 295 -28.26 -7.61 2.40
CA LYS A 295 -29.12 -6.57 1.78
C LYS A 295 -28.38 -5.22 1.69
N ARG A 296 -28.40 -4.57 0.51
CA ARG A 296 -27.72 -3.28 0.23
C ARG A 296 -28.22 -2.10 1.10
N HIS A 297 -29.53 -1.89 1.23
CA HIS A 297 -30.06 -0.73 1.95
C HIS A 297 -29.68 -0.66 3.44
N ALA A 298 -29.51 -1.80 4.11
CA ALA A 298 -29.08 -1.80 5.52
C ALA A 298 -27.61 -1.39 5.67
N GLN A 299 -26.81 -1.57 4.62
CA GLN A 299 -25.38 -1.31 4.60
C GLN A 299 -25.06 0.16 4.32
N GLU A 300 -25.84 0.85 3.50
CA GLU A 300 -25.56 2.24 3.07
C GLU A 300 -25.33 3.19 4.25
N SER A 301 -26.20 3.14 5.26
CA SER A 301 -26.05 3.95 6.47
C SER A 301 -24.77 3.60 7.23
N ILE A 302 -24.45 2.31 7.40
CA ILE A 302 -23.25 1.87 8.10
C ILE A 302 -21.98 2.30 7.34
N MET A 303 -21.98 2.18 6.01
CA MET A 303 -20.85 2.57 5.18
C MET A 303 -20.57 4.06 5.23
N PHE A 304 -21.61 4.90 5.23
CA PHE A 304 -21.46 6.33 5.38
C PHE A 304 -20.75 6.71 6.69
N HIS A 305 -21.16 6.13 7.82
CA HIS A 305 -20.53 6.38 9.11
C HIS A 305 -19.09 5.85 9.16
N LEU A 306 -18.86 4.64 8.62
CA LEU A 306 -17.53 4.07 8.54
C LEU A 306 -16.60 4.89 7.65
N GLN A 307 -17.08 5.48 6.56
CA GLN A 307 -16.29 6.34 5.69
C GLN A 307 -15.82 7.61 6.41
N ILE A 308 -16.71 8.27 7.16
CA ILE A 308 -16.35 9.43 7.99
C ILE A 308 -15.32 9.03 9.06
N ALA A 309 -15.55 7.90 9.74
CA ALA A 309 -14.62 7.39 10.75
C ALA A 309 -13.25 7.08 10.14
N GLY A 310 -13.22 6.44 8.96
CA GLY A 310 -12.00 6.14 8.22
C GLY A 310 -11.23 7.41 7.82
N PHE A 311 -11.93 8.45 7.34
CA PHE A 311 -11.32 9.74 7.04
C PHE A 311 -10.66 10.36 8.29
N VAL A 312 -11.38 10.44 9.41
CA VAL A 312 -10.82 10.98 10.66
C VAL A 312 -9.63 10.16 11.14
N ALA A 313 -9.73 8.82 11.09
CA ALA A 313 -8.65 7.93 11.47
C ALA A 313 -7.42 8.05 10.57
N SER A 314 -7.60 8.26 9.26
CA SER A 314 -6.50 8.51 8.32
C SER A 314 -5.74 9.79 8.67
N CYS A 315 -6.45 10.88 9.01
CA CYS A 315 -5.86 12.13 9.46
C CYS A 315 -5.03 11.95 10.75
N ILE A 316 -5.55 11.18 11.70
CA ILE A 316 -4.84 10.84 12.95
C ILE A 316 -3.59 10.00 12.62
N ALA A 317 -3.69 9.03 11.72
CA ALA A 317 -2.56 8.19 11.33
C ALA A 317 -1.45 9.00 10.63
N ILE A 318 -1.80 9.96 9.75
CA ILE A 318 -0.83 10.90 9.15
C ILE A 318 -0.19 11.78 10.23
N TYR A 319 -0.99 12.33 11.14
CA TYR A 319 -0.48 13.15 12.24
C TYR A 319 0.54 12.38 13.09
N ASN A 320 0.23 11.13 13.42
CA ASN A 320 1.12 10.24 14.15
C ASN A 320 2.45 10.03 13.41
N LEU A 321 2.40 9.83 12.09
CA LEU A 321 3.59 9.69 11.26
C LEU A 321 4.43 10.99 11.25
N VAL A 322 3.80 12.17 11.21
CA VAL A 322 4.50 13.47 11.32
C VAL A 322 5.13 13.66 12.70
N VAL A 323 4.44 13.25 13.77
CA VAL A 323 4.96 13.33 15.14
C VAL A 323 6.20 12.45 15.29
N VAL A 324 6.15 11.20 14.83
CA VAL A 324 7.29 10.27 14.88
C VAL A 324 8.47 10.80 14.06
N GLU A 325 8.22 11.25 12.84
CA GLU A 325 9.26 11.83 11.97
C GLU A 325 9.97 13.00 12.66
N ARG A 326 9.23 13.93 13.28
CA ARG A 326 9.80 15.08 13.99
C ARG A 326 10.52 14.68 15.28
N ALA A 327 9.94 13.77 16.05
CA ALA A 327 10.49 13.35 17.33
C ALA A 327 11.81 12.57 17.16
N PHE A 328 11.90 11.73 16.13
CA PHE A 328 13.05 10.86 15.89
C PHE A 328 13.95 11.36 14.74
N HIS A 329 13.76 12.59 14.26
CA HIS A 329 14.53 13.13 13.13
C HIS A 329 16.04 12.97 13.30
N ARG A 330 16.58 13.24 14.50
CA ARG A 330 18.02 13.09 14.78
C ARG A 330 18.50 11.64 14.75
N HIS A 331 17.70 10.70 15.26
CA HIS A 331 18.03 9.27 15.27
C HIS A 331 17.91 8.64 13.88
N LEU A 332 17.07 9.22 13.03
CA LEU A 332 16.81 8.73 11.68
C LEU A 332 17.65 9.46 10.61
N ALA A 333 18.25 10.61 10.90
CA ALA A 333 18.94 11.45 9.92
C ALA A 333 20.10 10.74 9.18
N ASP A 334 20.89 9.94 9.90
CA ASP A 334 22.09 9.30 9.33
C ASP A 334 21.78 8.01 8.56
N VAL A 335 20.58 7.45 8.76
CA VAL A 335 20.22 6.09 8.36
C VAL A 335 19.04 6.09 7.39
N TRP A 336 18.17 7.11 7.45
CA TRP A 336 16.91 7.20 6.73
C TRP A 336 16.71 8.59 6.11
N PRO A 337 16.65 8.70 4.76
CA PRO A 337 16.28 9.96 4.15
C PRO A 337 14.78 10.25 4.40
N MET A 338 14.46 11.51 4.71
CA MET A 338 13.09 12.06 4.86
C MET A 338 12.17 11.69 3.68
N SER A 339 12.74 11.33 2.53
CA SER A 339 12.03 10.85 1.35
C SER A 339 11.16 9.61 1.62
N LYS A 340 11.57 8.68 2.49
CA LYS A 340 10.75 7.49 2.83
C LYS A 340 9.45 7.90 3.53
N PHE A 341 9.53 8.78 4.53
CA PHE A 341 8.36 9.34 5.20
C PHE A 341 7.49 10.16 4.24
N PHE A 342 8.10 10.91 3.34
CA PHE A 342 7.38 11.63 2.29
C PHE A 342 6.58 10.68 1.39
N THR A 343 7.18 9.59 0.89
CA THR A 343 6.47 8.61 0.04
C THR A 343 5.26 8.01 0.74
N VAL A 344 5.37 7.67 2.03
CA VAL A 344 4.25 7.12 2.80
C VAL A 344 3.17 8.15 3.10
N LYS A 345 3.52 9.42 3.34
CA LYS A 345 2.50 10.48 3.45
C LYS A 345 1.74 10.66 2.15
N VAL A 346 2.46 10.67 1.02
CA VAL A 346 1.85 10.75 -0.30
C VAL A 346 0.87 9.58 -0.45
N LEU A 347 1.28 8.35 -0.16
CA LEU A 347 0.40 7.17 -0.18
C LEU A 347 -0.91 7.39 0.57
N VAL A 348 -0.87 7.87 1.82
CA VAL A 348 -2.08 8.06 2.63
C VAL A 348 -2.93 9.23 2.15
N THR A 349 -2.32 10.24 1.52
CA THR A 349 -3.07 11.36 0.93
C THR A 349 -3.84 10.96 -0.32
N LEU A 350 -3.35 9.97 -1.08
CA LEU A 350 -3.99 9.49 -2.33
C LEU A 350 -5.37 8.89 -2.05
N GLY A 351 -5.49 7.98 -1.07
CA GLY A 351 -6.75 7.27 -0.81
C GLY A 351 -7.85 8.15 -0.19
N PHE A 352 -7.52 8.93 0.85
CA PHE A 352 -8.53 9.56 1.71
C PHE A 352 -8.69 11.07 1.53
N ILE A 353 -7.57 11.79 1.42
CA ILE A 353 -7.59 13.26 1.41
C ILE A 353 -8.03 13.77 0.04
N GLN A 354 -7.50 13.20 -1.03
CA GLN A 354 -7.80 13.62 -2.39
C GLN A 354 -9.28 13.49 -2.74
N ARG A 355 -9.90 12.36 -2.38
CA ARG A 355 -11.34 12.15 -2.57
C ARG A 355 -12.18 13.18 -1.81
N SER A 356 -11.80 13.45 -0.56
CA SER A 356 -12.48 14.44 0.29
C SER A 356 -12.34 15.86 -0.26
N ILE A 357 -11.17 16.22 -0.77
CA ILE A 357 -10.91 17.51 -1.42
C ILE A 357 -11.76 17.66 -2.69
N LEU A 358 -11.83 16.63 -3.55
CA LEU A 358 -12.66 16.68 -4.75
C LEU A 358 -14.14 16.86 -4.40
N GLY A 359 -14.65 16.13 -3.42
CA GLY A 359 -16.03 16.32 -2.94
C GLY A 359 -16.27 17.72 -2.38
N ALA A 360 -15.33 18.26 -1.60
CA ALA A 360 -15.42 19.61 -1.05
C ALA A 360 -15.40 20.69 -2.16
N LEU A 361 -14.60 20.51 -3.22
CA LEU A 361 -14.56 21.42 -4.36
C LEU A 361 -15.88 21.44 -5.14
N GLN A 362 -16.53 20.28 -5.29
CA GLN A 362 -17.84 20.18 -5.95
C GLN A 362 -18.96 20.79 -5.10
N GLU A 363 -18.95 20.58 -3.78
CA GLU A 363 -19.90 21.22 -2.86
C GLU A 363 -19.69 22.73 -2.75
N LEU A 364 -18.45 23.21 -2.93
CA LEU A 364 -18.14 24.64 -2.99
C LEU A 364 -18.78 25.30 -4.21
N ASP A 365 -18.80 24.64 -5.38
CA ASP A 365 -19.47 25.16 -6.58
C ASP A 365 -20.97 25.36 -6.36
N LYS A 366 -21.62 24.37 -5.73
CA LYS A 366 -23.05 24.42 -5.37
C LYS A 366 -23.35 25.54 -4.37
N SER A 367 -22.48 25.73 -3.39
CA SER A 367 -22.70 26.67 -2.28
C SER A 367 -22.33 28.11 -2.63
N LEU A 368 -21.28 28.33 -3.43
CA LEU A 368 -20.70 29.64 -3.72
C LEU A 368 -20.32 29.79 -5.21
N PRO A 369 -21.31 29.89 -6.12
CA PRO A 369 -21.07 29.93 -7.56
C PRO A 369 -20.23 31.15 -8.00
N GLN A 370 -20.29 32.26 -7.26
CA GLN A 370 -19.50 33.46 -7.55
C GLN A 370 -17.98 33.24 -7.34
N LEU A 371 -17.60 32.40 -6.38
CA LEU A 371 -16.20 32.06 -6.14
C LEU A 371 -15.69 31.09 -7.19
N SER A 372 -16.50 30.09 -7.53
CA SER A 372 -16.22 29.13 -8.61
C SER A 372 -15.95 29.84 -9.95
N ALA A 373 -16.79 30.82 -10.32
CA ALA A 373 -16.58 31.61 -11.53
C ALA A 373 -15.25 32.40 -11.54
N LYS A 374 -14.78 32.87 -10.38
CA LYS A 374 -13.47 33.53 -10.26
C LYS A 374 -12.31 32.53 -10.38
N ILE A 375 -12.46 31.34 -9.79
CA ILE A 375 -11.48 30.26 -9.89
C ILE A 375 -11.36 29.80 -11.34
N GLU A 376 -12.49 29.61 -12.04
CA GLU A 376 -12.52 29.26 -13.47
C GLU A 376 -11.81 30.30 -14.34
N ALA A 377 -12.01 31.60 -14.06
CA ALA A 377 -11.32 32.66 -14.77
C ALA A 377 -9.79 32.65 -14.54
N LEU A 378 -9.32 32.12 -13.41
CA LEU A 378 -7.90 32.00 -13.08
C LEU A 378 -7.28 30.71 -13.62
N VAL A 379 -7.99 29.59 -13.48
CA VAL A 379 -7.53 28.24 -13.86
C VAL A 379 -8.70 27.48 -14.51
N PRO A 380 -8.84 27.55 -15.85
CA PRO A 380 -9.96 26.94 -16.57
C PRO A 380 -10.10 25.42 -16.32
N PHE A 381 -8.96 24.73 -16.22
CA PHE A 381 -8.90 23.30 -15.91
C PHE A 381 -9.55 22.94 -14.56
N LEU A 382 -9.38 23.80 -13.54
CA LEU A 382 -9.97 23.57 -12.23
C LEU A 382 -11.48 23.83 -12.24
N GLY A 383 -11.93 24.80 -13.03
CA GLY A 383 -13.35 25.06 -13.26
C GLY A 383 -14.08 23.87 -13.90
N ASP A 384 -13.44 23.19 -14.86
CA ASP A 384 -13.98 21.96 -15.44
C ASP A 384 -14.16 20.87 -14.36
N ILE A 385 -13.15 20.63 -13.52
CA ILE A 385 -13.18 19.61 -12.46
C ILE A 385 -14.29 19.88 -11.44
N MET A 386 -14.48 21.14 -11.06
CA MET A 386 -15.52 21.52 -10.08
C MET A 386 -16.95 21.24 -10.60
N ARG A 387 -17.15 21.25 -11.93
CA ARG A 387 -18.45 21.04 -12.59
C ARG A 387 -18.65 19.61 -13.11
N PHE A 388 -17.76 18.69 -12.75
CA PHE A 388 -17.92 17.30 -13.16
C PHE A 388 -19.22 16.72 -12.63
N THR A 389 -19.91 15.98 -13.50
CA THR A 389 -20.99 15.09 -13.08
C THR A 389 -20.43 13.97 -12.20
N ASP A 390 -21.30 13.29 -11.46
CA ASP A 390 -20.88 12.14 -10.65
C ASP A 390 -20.13 11.12 -11.51
N VAL A 391 -20.67 10.78 -12.69
CA VAL A 391 -20.05 9.82 -13.62
C VAL A 391 -18.68 10.30 -14.12
N GLN A 392 -18.53 11.58 -14.46
CA GLN A 392 -17.23 12.15 -14.86
C GLN A 392 -16.20 12.07 -13.72
N THR A 393 -16.63 12.33 -12.49
CA THR A 393 -15.78 12.23 -11.30
C THR A 393 -15.31 10.80 -11.07
N HIS A 394 -16.19 9.81 -11.27
CA HIS A 394 -15.87 8.39 -11.15
C HIS A 394 -14.97 7.88 -12.30
N PHE A 395 -14.79 8.62 -13.40
CA PHE A 395 -13.72 8.34 -14.37
C PHE A 395 -12.42 9.08 -14.04
N PHE A 396 -12.53 10.36 -13.64
CA PHE A 396 -11.40 11.22 -13.40
C PHE A 396 -10.59 10.79 -12.18
N TYR A 397 -11.25 10.52 -11.06
CA TYR A 397 -10.57 10.23 -9.80
C TYR A 397 -9.67 8.99 -9.86
N PRO A 398 -10.13 7.81 -10.32
CA PRO A 398 -9.25 6.66 -10.43
C PRO A 398 -8.15 6.86 -11.48
N ALA A 399 -8.41 7.63 -12.54
CA ALA A 399 -7.39 7.93 -13.54
C ALA A 399 -6.25 8.76 -12.93
N LEU A 400 -6.60 9.78 -12.14
CA LEU A 400 -5.64 10.60 -11.40
C LEU A 400 -4.79 9.74 -10.47
N ILE A 401 -5.43 8.88 -9.67
CA ILE A 401 -4.76 7.96 -8.76
C ILE A 401 -3.80 7.01 -9.50
N ILE A 402 -4.18 6.50 -10.68
CA ILE A 402 -3.31 5.63 -11.48
C ILE A 402 -2.01 6.35 -11.88
N PHE A 403 -2.10 7.61 -12.32
CA PHE A 403 -0.90 8.39 -12.66
C PHE A 403 -0.06 8.73 -11.43
N GLU A 404 -0.69 9.01 -10.30
CA GLU A 404 0.02 9.24 -9.04
C GLU A 404 0.73 7.97 -8.55
N CYS A 405 0.10 6.79 -8.71
CA CYS A 405 0.73 5.50 -8.44
C CYS A 405 1.95 5.27 -9.33
N LEU A 406 1.91 5.69 -10.60
CA LEU A 406 3.07 5.62 -11.51
C LEU A 406 4.21 6.53 -11.05
N LEU A 407 3.92 7.79 -10.75
CA LEU A 407 4.92 8.73 -10.23
C LEU A 407 5.55 8.20 -8.94
N LEU A 408 4.73 7.62 -8.08
CA LEU A 408 5.18 7.06 -6.82
C LEU A 408 6.03 5.80 -7.00
N ALA A 409 5.66 4.91 -7.93
CA ALA A 409 6.49 3.77 -8.32
C ALA A 409 7.86 4.22 -8.83
N ILE A 410 7.91 5.29 -9.64
CA ILE A 410 9.17 5.89 -10.10
C ILE A 410 9.99 6.40 -8.90
N VAL A 411 9.38 7.12 -7.96
CA VAL A 411 10.06 7.60 -6.74
C VAL A 411 10.57 6.42 -5.89
N HIS A 412 9.81 5.33 -5.79
CA HIS A 412 10.20 4.15 -5.04
C HIS A 412 11.51 3.52 -5.55
N LEU A 413 11.79 3.59 -6.86
CA LEU A 413 13.06 3.10 -7.43
C LEU A 413 14.29 3.78 -6.80
N PHE A 414 14.15 5.04 -6.37
CA PHE A 414 15.24 5.81 -5.77
C PHE A 414 15.22 5.74 -4.24
N VAL A 415 14.04 5.68 -3.64
CA VAL A 415 13.83 5.80 -2.20
C VAL A 415 13.89 4.45 -1.47
N TRP A 416 13.59 3.36 -2.16
CA TRP A 416 13.55 2.01 -1.59
C TRP A 416 14.53 1.11 -2.32
N ARG A 417 15.82 1.49 -2.33
CA ARG A 417 16.84 0.64 -2.95
C ARG A 417 17.18 -0.54 -2.04
N SER A 418 17.40 -1.72 -2.62
CA SER A 418 17.73 -2.93 -1.86
C SER A 418 19.15 -2.95 -1.31
N ASP A 419 20.05 -2.08 -1.76
CA ASP A 419 21.46 -2.08 -1.38
C ASP A 419 21.81 -1.09 -0.25
N GLU A 420 20.81 -0.44 0.36
CA GLU A 420 20.99 0.61 1.37
C GLU A 420 21.68 0.08 2.65
N MET A 421 22.52 0.91 3.25
CA MET A 421 23.38 0.52 4.39
C MET A 421 22.61 0.14 5.65
N TRP A 422 21.41 0.68 5.85
CA TRP A 422 20.59 0.39 7.04
C TRP A 422 20.00 -1.03 7.05
N TYR A 423 20.01 -1.71 5.90
CA TYR A 423 19.79 -3.15 5.84
C TYR A 423 20.98 -3.96 6.41
N ARG A 424 22.16 -3.36 6.56
CA ARG A 424 23.39 -4.08 6.97
C ARG A 424 23.79 -3.86 8.43
N ALA A 425 23.25 -2.82 9.08
CA ALA A 425 23.85 -2.21 10.26
C ALA A 425 24.08 -3.12 11.50
N HIS A 426 23.46 -4.30 11.61
CA HIS A 426 23.57 -5.13 12.82
C HIS A 426 23.62 -6.65 12.60
N GLN A 427 23.83 -7.13 11.36
CA GLN A 427 23.90 -8.58 11.10
C GLN A 427 25.31 -9.20 11.26
N ASP A 428 26.34 -8.40 11.46
CA ASP A 428 27.71 -8.90 11.58
C ASP A 428 27.97 -9.72 12.86
N ASP A 429 27.04 -9.74 13.82
CA ASP A 429 27.19 -10.52 15.08
C ASP A 429 26.43 -11.86 15.14
N GLU A 430 25.28 -12.03 14.47
CA GLU A 430 24.52 -13.29 14.61
C GLU A 430 24.86 -14.38 13.59
N HIS A 431 25.38 -14.02 12.41
CA HIS A 431 25.70 -14.98 11.34
C HIS A 431 27.01 -14.65 10.60
N ALA A 432 28.03 -14.16 11.29
CA ALA A 432 29.39 -14.28 10.77
C ALA A 432 29.62 -15.77 10.42
N PRO A 433 30.05 -16.12 9.18
CA PRO A 433 30.42 -17.51 8.89
C PRO A 433 31.41 -17.94 9.97
N LEU A 434 31.29 -19.13 10.56
CA LEU A 434 32.16 -19.60 11.66
C LEU A 434 33.67 -19.64 11.30
N LEU A 435 34.04 -19.28 10.08
CA LEU A 435 35.38 -19.37 9.52
C LEU A 435 36.39 -18.32 10.07
N PRO A 436 36.06 -17.02 10.25
CA PRO A 436 36.99 -16.07 10.85
C PRO A 436 37.18 -16.31 12.36
N LYS A 437 36.11 -16.66 13.11
CA LYS A 437 36.22 -16.99 14.54
C LYS A 437 37.03 -18.26 14.78
N ALA A 438 36.90 -19.30 13.95
CA ALA A 438 37.76 -20.48 14.04
C ALA A 438 39.23 -20.19 13.66
N GLN A 439 39.49 -19.23 12.76
CA GLN A 439 40.85 -18.80 12.43
C GLN A 439 41.48 -17.93 13.52
N GLU A 440 40.70 -17.14 14.25
CA GLU A 440 41.18 -16.34 15.39
C GLU A 440 41.40 -17.21 16.64
N GLU A 441 40.48 -18.13 16.96
CA GLU A 441 40.65 -19.11 18.04
C GLU A 441 41.82 -20.07 17.77
N GLY A 442 42.05 -20.47 16.51
CA GLY A 442 43.21 -21.25 16.10
C GLY A 442 44.54 -20.49 16.31
N LYS A 443 44.58 -19.20 16.01
CA LYS A 443 45.77 -18.36 16.26
C LYS A 443 46.04 -18.13 17.75
N TYR A 444 44.99 -18.03 18.57
CA TYR A 444 45.12 -17.85 20.02
C TYR A 444 45.66 -19.12 20.70
N ASN A 445 45.19 -20.29 20.28
CA ASN A 445 45.65 -21.58 20.79
C ASN A 445 47.11 -21.89 20.37
N ASP A 446 47.51 -21.52 19.14
CA ASP A 446 48.91 -21.66 18.69
C ASP A 446 49.87 -20.73 19.45
N ALA A 447 49.41 -19.53 19.84
CA ALA A 447 50.22 -18.60 20.64
C ALA A 447 50.39 -19.09 22.10
N ALA A 448 49.33 -19.66 22.69
CA ALA A 448 49.37 -20.25 24.03
C ALA A 448 50.28 -21.49 24.09
N ALA A 449 50.18 -22.39 23.10
CA ALA A 449 51.04 -23.58 23.01
C ALA A 449 52.53 -23.23 22.84
N ARG A 450 52.86 -22.15 22.11
CA ARG A 450 54.24 -21.64 21.99
C ARG A 450 54.79 -21.02 23.28
N GLN A 451 53.92 -20.50 24.15
CA GLN A 451 54.34 -19.99 25.46
C GLN A 451 54.56 -21.12 26.48
N GLU A 452 53.79 -22.21 26.42
CA GLU A 452 54.01 -23.39 27.26
C GLU A 452 55.28 -24.15 26.85
N ALA A 453 55.57 -24.30 25.56
CA ALA A 453 56.80 -24.95 25.08
C ALA A 453 58.10 -24.18 25.45
N LYS A 454 58.00 -22.89 25.82
CA LYS A 454 59.13 -22.11 26.34
C LYS A 454 59.32 -22.22 27.85
N LYS A 455 58.39 -22.86 28.57
CA LYS A 455 58.43 -23.01 30.03
C LYS A 455 58.95 -24.36 30.52
N GLU A 456 59.28 -25.31 29.63
CA GLU A 456 60.02 -26.50 30.06
C GLU A 456 61.49 -26.15 30.33
N PRO A 457 61.97 -26.24 31.59
CA PRO A 457 63.39 -26.12 31.86
C PRO A 457 64.11 -27.36 31.37
N ALA A 458 65.23 -27.16 30.66
CA ALA A 458 66.18 -28.21 30.34
C ALA A 458 66.68 -28.85 31.65
N ALA A 459 66.08 -29.97 32.04
CA ALA A 459 66.60 -30.85 33.06
C ALA A 459 67.71 -31.70 32.44
N ALA A 460 68.95 -31.40 32.84
CA ALA A 460 70.12 -32.24 32.64
C ALA A 460 70.24 -33.26 33.78
#